data_AF-A0A2H0QKZ7-F1
#
_entry.id   AF-A0A2H0QKZ7-F1
#
_cell.length_a   1.000
_cell.length_b   1.000
_cell.length_c   1.000
_cell.angle_alpha   90.00
_cell.angle_beta   90.00
_cell.angle_gamma   90.00
#
_symmetry.space_group_name_H-M   'P 1'
#
loop_
_entity.id
_entity.type
_entity.pdbx_description
1 polymer ?
#
loop_
_entity_poly.entity_id
_entity_poly.type
_entity_poly.pdbx_seq_one_letter_code
_entity_poly.pdbx_strand_id
1 'polypeptide(L)'
;MKIKLIIMSLLILNACAPSGTKENELFQDVTLISGTVAFDTLKRTILVPQCLRCHSWVQDEAQVGIRVVPGSPATSPLYLQVQSGRMPQGGPALSSNQLAIVEAYIKGGSDNPPPPPPPLTATYSSLKIHLFDRSCTGCHNGESQRIPDLRNYQNVVRHIDDVVSEIDIGSMPPLDRQGNPRAPLPSVEVINALHLWVDNGMPQ
;
A
#
# COMPACT_ATOMS: atom_id res chain seq x y z
N MET A 1 -37.03 -53.26 61.95
CA MET A 1 -37.26 -51.82 61.65
C MET A 1 -36.89 -51.59 60.19
N LYS A 2 -37.81 -51.06 59.40
CA LYS A 2 -37.69 -50.88 57.93
C LYS A 2 -37.00 -49.54 57.64
N ILE A 3 -35.92 -49.51 56.86
CA ILE A 3 -35.39 -48.26 56.27
C ILE A 3 -35.23 -48.45 54.77
N LYS A 4 -35.87 -47.53 54.05
CA LYS A 4 -36.14 -47.56 52.61
C LYS A 4 -34.91 -47.15 51.80
N LEU A 5 -34.68 -47.92 50.74
CA LEU A 5 -33.88 -47.58 49.57
C LEU A 5 -34.54 -46.37 48.86
N ILE A 6 -33.84 -45.23 48.78
CA ILE A 6 -34.24 -44.10 47.92
C ILE A 6 -33.12 -43.90 46.90
N ILE A 7 -33.47 -44.27 45.68
CA ILE A 7 -32.74 -44.06 44.44
C ILE A 7 -32.73 -42.56 44.15
N MET A 8 -31.55 -41.96 44.06
CA MET A 8 -31.37 -40.60 43.56
C MET A 8 -30.45 -40.64 42.34
N SER A 9 -31.00 -41.15 41.24
CA SER A 9 -30.48 -40.91 39.88
C SER A 9 -30.71 -39.44 39.54
N LEU A 10 -29.71 -38.60 39.76
CA LEU A 10 -29.73 -37.19 39.36
C LEU A 10 -28.78 -36.98 38.18
N LEU A 11 -29.41 -36.93 37.01
CA LEU A 11 -28.98 -36.35 35.73
C LEU A 11 -27.76 -35.42 35.79
N ILE A 12 -26.64 -35.86 35.19
CA ILE A 12 -25.55 -34.98 34.74
C ILE A 12 -25.67 -34.90 33.21
N LEU A 13 -26.48 -33.96 32.72
CA LEU A 13 -26.42 -33.49 31.33
C LEU A 13 -25.67 -32.16 31.34
N ASN A 14 -24.34 -32.23 31.25
CA ASN A 14 -23.50 -31.05 31.07
C ASN A 14 -23.79 -30.44 29.69
N ALA A 15 -24.33 -29.23 29.74
CA ALA A 15 -24.61 -28.38 28.59
C ALA A 15 -23.30 -27.96 27.92
N CYS A 16 -22.96 -28.59 26.80
CA CYS A 16 -22.12 -27.97 25.79
C CYS A 16 -22.98 -26.90 25.07
N ALA A 17 -23.16 -25.75 25.71
CA ALA A 17 -23.67 -24.58 25.01
C ALA A 17 -22.54 -24.08 24.09
N PRO A 18 -22.77 -23.93 22.77
CA PRO A 18 -21.77 -23.35 21.89
C PRO A 18 -21.52 -21.91 22.32
N SER A 19 -20.41 -21.68 23.04
CA SER A 19 -19.88 -20.36 23.36
C SER A 19 -19.14 -19.82 22.14
N GLY A 20 -19.89 -19.54 21.08
CA GLY A 20 -19.42 -18.74 19.96
C GLY A 20 -20.28 -17.49 19.90
N THR A 21 -19.67 -16.33 20.09
CA THR A 21 -20.25 -15.07 19.59
C THR A 21 -20.59 -15.32 18.12
N LYS A 22 -21.83 -15.04 17.73
CA LYS A 22 -22.21 -15.08 16.31
C LYS A 22 -21.60 -13.88 15.60
N GLU A 23 -20.28 -13.86 15.51
CA GLU A 23 -19.52 -12.74 14.94
C GLU A 23 -19.92 -12.54 13.48
N ASN A 24 -20.25 -13.62 12.78
CA ASN A 24 -20.78 -13.57 11.42
C ASN A 24 -22.14 -12.85 11.29
N GLU A 25 -22.94 -12.75 12.35
CA GLU A 25 -24.20 -11.98 12.35
C GLU A 25 -24.00 -10.53 12.81
N LEU A 26 -22.85 -10.19 13.41
CA LEU A 26 -22.49 -8.83 13.81
C LEU A 26 -21.86 -8.01 12.68
N PHE A 27 -21.31 -8.67 11.66
CA PHE A 27 -20.99 -8.02 10.40
C PHE A 27 -22.28 -7.93 9.59
N GLN A 28 -23.09 -6.92 9.89
CA GLN A 28 -24.19 -6.52 9.00
C GLN A 28 -23.62 -6.43 7.59
N ASP A 29 -24.19 -7.20 6.67
CA ASP A 29 -23.89 -7.09 5.24
C ASP A 29 -24.01 -5.62 4.87
N VAL A 30 -22.87 -4.97 4.69
CA VAL A 30 -22.79 -3.63 4.14
C VAL A 30 -23.28 -3.79 2.72
N THR A 31 -24.59 -3.62 2.56
CA THR A 31 -25.23 -3.69 1.26
C THR A 31 -24.67 -2.49 0.51
N LEU A 32 -23.70 -2.73 -0.37
CA LEU A 32 -23.15 -1.70 -1.25
C LEU A 32 -24.27 -1.35 -2.23
N ILE A 33 -25.12 -0.39 -1.86
CA ILE A 33 -26.20 0.10 -2.69
C ILE A 33 -25.57 0.90 -3.83
N SER A 34 -25.19 0.24 -4.93
CA SER A 34 -24.71 0.80 -6.22
C SER A 34 -24.06 2.19 -6.13
N GLY A 35 -23.14 2.35 -5.17
CA GLY A 35 -22.72 3.64 -4.69
C GLY A 35 -21.21 3.70 -4.61
N THR A 36 -20.66 4.81 -5.09
CA THR A 36 -19.26 5.17 -4.96
C THR A 36 -18.82 5.04 -3.50
N VAL A 37 -17.73 4.31 -3.25
CA VAL A 37 -17.11 4.26 -1.92
C VAL A 37 -16.28 5.53 -1.75
N ALA A 38 -16.60 6.35 -0.74
CA ALA A 38 -15.78 7.52 -0.41
C ALA A 38 -14.41 7.12 0.15
N PHE A 39 -13.39 7.96 -0.05
CA PHE A 39 -12.04 7.72 0.48
C PHE A 39 -12.02 7.51 1.99
N ASP A 40 -12.83 8.26 2.73
CA ASP A 40 -12.95 8.15 4.19
C ASP A 40 -13.41 6.74 4.64
N THR A 41 -14.32 6.12 3.87
CA THR A 41 -14.76 4.73 4.10
C THR A 41 -13.64 3.73 3.81
N LEU A 42 -12.93 3.89 2.68
CA LEU A 42 -11.75 3.07 2.35
C LEU A 42 -10.68 3.21 3.44
N LYS A 43 -10.42 4.44 3.88
CA LYS A 43 -9.39 4.79 4.85
C LYS A 43 -9.65 4.15 6.20
N ARG A 44 -10.85 4.33 6.77
CA ARG A 44 -11.19 3.77 8.09
C ARG A 44 -11.30 2.25 8.09
N THR A 45 -11.85 1.67 7.03
CA THR A 45 -12.14 0.23 6.99
C THR A 45 -10.92 -0.62 6.63
N ILE A 46 -10.01 -0.08 5.83
CA ILE A 46 -8.91 -0.86 5.25
C ILE A 46 -7.56 -0.19 5.49
N LEU A 47 -7.37 1.05 5.00
CA LEU A 47 -6.03 1.63 4.95
C LEU A 47 -5.42 1.86 6.33
N VAL A 48 -6.18 2.40 7.28
CA VAL A 48 -5.73 2.62 8.66
C VAL A 48 -5.46 1.30 9.38
N PRO A 49 -6.39 0.35 9.47
CA PRO A 49 -6.15 -0.88 10.22
C PRO A 49 -5.12 -1.83 9.58
N GLN A 50 -5.00 -1.84 8.25
CA GLN A 50 -4.18 -2.85 7.55
C GLN A 50 -2.89 -2.31 6.93
N CYS A 51 -2.83 -1.02 6.59
CA CYS A 51 -1.74 -0.47 5.77
C CYS A 51 -0.90 0.59 6.50
N LEU A 52 -1.52 1.40 7.37
CA LEU A 52 -0.89 2.59 7.98
C LEU A 52 0.40 2.28 8.73
N ARG A 53 0.51 1.09 9.34
CA ARG A 53 1.71 0.68 10.08
C ARG A 53 2.98 0.73 9.22
N CYS A 54 2.88 0.40 7.93
CA CYS A 54 4.01 0.34 7.01
C CYS A 54 3.95 1.44 5.92
N HIS A 55 2.78 2.05 5.72
CA HIS A 55 2.52 2.99 4.65
C HIS A 55 1.90 4.27 5.19
N SER A 56 2.71 5.17 5.76
CA SER A 56 2.24 6.44 6.31
C SER A 56 1.46 7.30 5.30
N TRP A 57 1.75 7.15 4.02
CA TRP A 57 1.11 7.86 2.91
C TRP A 57 -0.38 7.51 2.72
N VAL A 58 -0.87 6.40 3.26
CA VAL A 58 -2.29 5.99 3.08
C VAL A 58 -3.28 6.92 3.78
N GLN A 59 -2.79 7.87 4.57
CA GLN A 59 -3.63 8.88 5.18
C GLN A 59 -4.05 9.99 4.21
N ASP A 60 -3.36 10.14 3.09
CA ASP A 60 -3.56 11.20 2.10
C ASP A 60 -4.16 10.62 0.82
N GLU A 61 -5.36 11.09 0.46
CA GLU A 61 -6.08 10.65 -0.74
C GLU A 61 -5.27 10.88 -2.01
N ALA A 62 -4.53 11.98 -2.10
CA ALA A 62 -3.70 12.28 -3.27
C ALA A 62 -2.60 11.22 -3.45
N GLN A 63 -1.98 10.80 -2.35
CA GLN A 63 -0.95 9.75 -2.37
C GLN A 63 -1.52 8.37 -2.69
N VAL A 64 -2.72 8.06 -2.19
CA VAL A 64 -3.43 6.84 -2.62
C VAL A 64 -3.78 6.90 -4.10
N GLY A 65 -4.21 8.06 -4.58
CA GLY A 65 -4.55 8.34 -5.97
C GLY A 65 -3.46 8.02 -6.98
N ILE A 66 -2.19 8.28 -6.65
CA ILE A 66 -1.03 7.93 -7.50
C ILE A 66 -0.93 6.42 -7.76
N ARG A 67 -1.54 5.59 -6.91
CA ARG A 67 -1.52 4.11 -6.97
C ARG A 67 -2.83 3.52 -7.49
N VAL A 68 -3.73 4.37 -7.98
CA VAL A 68 -5.04 4.00 -8.51
C VAL A 68 -5.18 4.53 -9.94
N VAL A 69 -5.70 3.70 -10.83
CA VAL A 69 -6.19 4.10 -12.14
C VAL A 69 -7.71 4.22 -12.02
N PRO A 70 -8.28 5.44 -11.95
CA PRO A 70 -9.72 5.63 -11.77
C PRO A 70 -10.55 4.83 -12.79
N GLY A 71 -11.61 4.18 -12.31
CA GLY A 71 -12.47 3.31 -13.11
C GLY A 71 -11.88 1.94 -13.46
N SER A 72 -10.59 1.70 -13.21
CA SER A 72 -9.88 0.50 -13.67
C SER A 72 -9.13 -0.23 -12.54
N PRO A 73 -9.83 -0.99 -11.68
CA PRO A 73 -9.18 -1.78 -10.62
C PRO A 73 -8.14 -2.77 -11.17
N ALA A 74 -8.44 -3.42 -12.31
CA ALA A 74 -7.56 -4.41 -12.92
C ALA A 74 -6.19 -3.87 -13.38
N THR A 75 -6.04 -2.56 -13.52
CA THR A 75 -4.76 -1.91 -13.87
C THR A 75 -4.22 -1.04 -12.74
N SER A 76 -4.93 -0.94 -11.61
CA SER A 76 -4.54 -0.13 -10.46
C SER A 76 -3.50 -0.85 -9.60
N PRO A 77 -2.28 -0.30 -9.42
CA PRO A 77 -1.25 -0.92 -8.58
C PRO A 77 -1.76 -1.29 -7.18
N LEU A 78 -2.54 -0.42 -6.53
CA LEU A 78 -3.11 -0.70 -5.21
C LEU A 78 -3.93 -1.99 -5.20
N TYR A 79 -4.87 -2.14 -6.14
CA TYR A 79 -5.77 -3.29 -6.21
C TYR A 79 -5.01 -4.58 -6.52
N LEU A 80 -4.08 -4.53 -7.47
CA LEU A 80 -3.28 -5.70 -7.86
C LEU A 80 -2.45 -6.25 -6.69
N GLN A 81 -1.89 -5.38 -5.84
CA GLN A 81 -1.11 -5.83 -4.67
C GLN A 81 -1.98 -6.49 -3.60
N VAL A 82 -3.16 -5.94 -3.30
CA VAL A 82 -4.05 -6.50 -2.28
C VAL A 82 -4.80 -7.74 -2.77
N GLN A 83 -5.24 -7.76 -4.03
CA GLN A 83 -5.93 -8.90 -4.64
C GLN A 83 -5.02 -10.12 -4.78
N SER A 84 -3.74 -9.92 -5.07
CA SER A 84 -2.76 -11.01 -5.15
C SER A 84 -2.33 -11.55 -3.78
N GLY A 85 -2.78 -10.95 -2.68
CA GLY A 85 -2.39 -11.32 -1.32
C GLY A 85 -0.95 -10.94 -0.96
N ARG A 86 -0.23 -10.20 -1.82
CA ARG A 86 1.10 -9.67 -1.51
C ARG A 86 1.05 -8.59 -0.43
N MET A 87 -0.07 -7.87 -0.37
CA MET A 87 -0.37 -6.91 0.67
C MET A 87 -1.65 -7.29 1.43
N PRO A 88 -1.69 -7.14 2.76
CA PRO A 88 -0.62 -6.62 3.63
C PRO A 88 0.58 -7.58 3.81
N GLN A 89 1.82 -7.06 3.75
CA GLN A 89 3.01 -7.89 3.90
C GLN A 89 3.14 -8.45 5.33
N GLY A 90 3.19 -9.79 5.45
CA GLY A 90 3.26 -10.49 6.73
C GLY A 90 2.00 -10.37 7.60
N GLY A 91 0.93 -9.78 7.06
CA GLY A 91 -0.38 -9.71 7.68
C GLY A 91 -1.38 -10.67 7.02
N PRO A 92 -2.59 -10.79 7.57
CA PRO A 92 -3.67 -11.50 6.90
C PRO A 92 -4.05 -10.77 5.61
N ALA A 93 -4.30 -11.54 4.55
CA ALA A 93 -4.84 -10.99 3.31
C ALA A 93 -6.20 -10.32 3.54
N LEU A 94 -6.54 -9.33 2.70
CA LEU A 94 -7.86 -8.71 2.76
C LEU A 94 -8.96 -9.74 2.48
N SER A 95 -10.03 -9.68 3.25
CA SER A 95 -11.24 -10.48 2.98
C SER A 95 -11.90 -10.08 1.66
N SER A 96 -12.74 -10.96 1.10
CA SER A 96 -13.49 -10.66 -0.14
C SER A 96 -14.31 -9.36 -0.04
N ASN A 97 -14.90 -9.09 1.13
CA ASN A 97 -15.66 -7.85 1.36
C ASN A 97 -14.76 -6.61 1.36
N GLN A 98 -13.56 -6.70 1.95
CA GLN A 98 -12.59 -5.61 1.90
C GLN A 98 -12.07 -5.39 0.47
N LEU A 99 -11.80 -6.47 -0.28
CA LEU A 99 -11.43 -6.35 -1.70
C LEU A 99 -12.53 -5.66 -2.51
N ALA A 100 -13.81 -5.98 -2.25
CA ALA A 100 -14.94 -5.31 -2.90
C ALA A 100 -15.01 -3.81 -2.58
N ILE A 101 -14.67 -3.39 -1.36
CA ILE A 101 -14.58 -1.96 -0.98
C ILE A 101 -13.46 -1.26 -1.76
N VAL A 102 -12.27 -1.87 -1.87
CA VAL A 102 -11.17 -1.30 -2.67
C VAL A 102 -11.57 -1.22 -4.14
N GLU A 103 -12.19 -2.28 -4.68
CA GLU A 103 -12.65 -2.32 -6.06
C GLU A 103 -13.71 -1.23 -6.33
N ALA A 104 -14.69 -1.07 -5.44
CA ALA A 104 -15.75 -0.08 -5.57
C ALA A 104 -15.23 1.36 -5.47
N TYR A 105 -14.26 1.62 -4.58
CA TYR A 105 -13.57 2.93 -4.52
C TYR A 105 -12.90 3.27 -5.86
N ILE A 106 -12.22 2.29 -6.46
CA ILE A 106 -11.55 2.50 -7.74
C ILE A 106 -12.55 2.64 -8.89
N LYS A 107 -13.59 1.78 -8.94
CA LYS A 107 -14.62 1.76 -9.99
C LYS A 107 -15.46 3.03 -10.02
N GLY A 108 -15.87 3.53 -8.85
CA GLY A 108 -16.68 4.73 -8.77
C GLY A 108 -15.97 5.97 -9.30
N GLY A 109 -14.63 5.90 -9.44
CA GLY A 109 -13.81 7.10 -9.43
C GLY A 109 -13.90 7.73 -8.05
N SER A 110 -12.85 8.39 -7.59
CA SER A 110 -13.12 9.41 -6.58
C SER A 110 -13.89 10.50 -7.31
N ASP A 111 -15.11 10.84 -6.85
CA ASP A 111 -15.84 12.02 -7.34
C ASP A 111 -14.96 13.29 -7.22
N ASN A 112 -13.87 13.21 -6.45
CA ASN A 112 -12.70 14.06 -6.54
C ASN A 112 -11.59 13.31 -7.30
N PRO A 113 -11.44 13.46 -8.64
CA PRO A 113 -10.30 12.87 -9.34
C PRO A 113 -9.03 13.23 -8.56
N PRO A 114 -8.11 12.26 -8.34
CA PRO A 114 -6.94 12.54 -7.54
C PRO A 114 -6.29 13.80 -8.10
N PRO A 115 -5.91 14.76 -7.25
CA PRO A 115 -5.33 16.00 -7.72
C PRO A 115 -4.21 15.63 -8.68
N PRO A 116 -4.09 16.32 -9.83
CA PRO A 116 -3.07 16.02 -10.81
C PRO A 116 -1.74 15.89 -10.07
N PRO A 117 -0.92 14.87 -10.40
CA PRO A 117 0.34 14.67 -9.70
C PRO A 117 1.09 16.00 -9.66
N PRO A 118 1.72 16.35 -8.52
CA PRO A 118 2.36 17.64 -8.36
C PRO A 118 3.26 17.91 -9.57
N PRO A 119 3.28 19.13 -10.10
CA PRO A 119 4.11 19.44 -11.26
C PRO A 119 5.55 19.03 -10.97
N LEU A 120 6.18 18.44 -11.99
CA LEU A 120 7.59 18.10 -11.90
C LEU A 120 8.38 19.41 -11.78
N THR A 121 9.14 19.54 -10.69
CA THR A 121 10.01 20.68 -10.43
C THR A 121 11.38 20.17 -9.98
N ALA A 122 12.41 20.99 -10.15
CA ALA A 122 13.77 20.67 -9.72
C ALA A 122 13.95 20.90 -8.20
N THR A 123 13.15 20.19 -7.40
CA THR A 123 13.20 20.20 -5.93
C THR A 123 13.24 18.77 -5.41
N TYR A 124 13.82 18.56 -4.23
CA TYR A 124 13.87 17.21 -3.66
C TYR A 124 12.47 16.66 -3.42
N SER A 125 11.52 17.48 -2.94
CA SER A 125 10.13 17.03 -2.73
C SER A 125 9.47 16.47 -4.01
N SER A 126 9.68 17.12 -5.15
CA SER A 126 9.15 16.66 -6.44
C SER A 126 9.89 15.42 -6.94
N LEU A 127 11.23 15.41 -6.91
CA LEU A 127 12.04 14.26 -7.32
C LEU A 127 11.82 13.04 -6.43
N LYS A 128 11.54 13.23 -5.15
CA LYS A 128 11.19 12.15 -4.24
C LYS A 128 9.99 11.36 -4.76
N ILE A 129 8.95 12.06 -5.22
CA ILE A 129 7.72 11.44 -5.74
C ILE A 129 7.96 10.84 -7.13
N HIS A 130 8.58 11.61 -8.02
CA HIS A 130 8.63 11.28 -9.46
C HIS A 130 9.79 10.36 -9.85
N LEU A 131 10.86 10.34 -9.05
CA LEU A 131 12.07 9.55 -9.29
C LEU A 131 12.33 8.55 -8.17
N PHE A 132 12.65 9.02 -6.95
CA PHE A 132 13.23 8.16 -5.93
C PHE A 132 12.24 7.09 -5.43
N ASP A 133 11.04 7.49 -5.02
CA ASP A 133 10.02 6.57 -4.51
C ASP A 133 9.49 5.63 -5.61
N ARG A 134 9.60 6.04 -6.87
CA ARG A 134 9.09 5.30 -8.03
C ARG A 134 10.08 4.26 -8.55
N SER A 135 11.36 4.62 -8.63
CA SER A 135 12.36 3.86 -9.38
C SER A 135 13.52 3.36 -8.53
N CYS A 136 13.84 4.04 -7.42
CA CYS A 136 15.08 3.81 -6.69
C CYS A 136 14.85 3.07 -5.36
N THR A 137 13.92 3.56 -4.53
CA THR A 137 13.76 3.09 -3.15
C THR A 137 13.18 1.67 -3.05
N GLY A 138 12.77 1.05 -4.16
CA GLY A 138 12.42 -0.38 -4.17
C GLY A 138 13.62 -1.28 -3.86
N CYS A 139 14.83 -0.87 -4.26
CA CYS A 139 16.07 -1.58 -3.95
C CYS A 139 17.00 -0.78 -3.03
N HIS A 140 16.91 0.55 -3.05
CA HIS A 140 17.73 1.48 -2.26
C HIS A 140 17.00 1.92 -0.98
N ASN A 141 16.60 0.96 -0.15
CA ASN A 141 15.76 1.18 1.05
C ASN A 141 16.53 1.06 2.38
N GLY A 142 17.86 0.93 2.34
CA GLY A 142 18.69 0.78 3.53
C GLY A 142 18.62 -0.60 4.23
N GLU A 143 17.94 -1.59 3.65
CA GLU A 143 17.94 -2.97 4.19
C GLU A 143 19.27 -3.70 3.92
N SER A 144 20.01 -3.28 2.90
CA SER A 144 21.33 -3.82 2.55
C SER A 144 22.42 -2.81 2.83
N GLN A 145 23.44 -3.20 3.60
CA GLN A 145 24.63 -2.36 3.85
C GLN A 145 25.48 -2.13 2.58
N ARG A 146 25.26 -2.92 1.53
CA ARG A 146 26.03 -2.83 0.27
C ARG A 146 25.38 -1.93 -0.77
N ILE A 147 24.18 -1.43 -0.50
CA ILE A 147 23.40 -0.61 -1.42
C ILE A 147 23.07 0.70 -0.71
N PRO A 148 23.37 1.87 -1.28
CA PRO A 148 23.08 3.14 -0.62
C PRO A 148 21.57 3.28 -0.38
N ASP A 149 21.19 3.78 0.80
CA ASP A 149 19.79 4.12 1.14
C ASP A 149 19.42 5.44 0.48
N LEU A 150 18.34 5.50 -0.29
CA LEU A 150 17.89 6.72 -1.00
C LEU A 150 16.52 7.23 -0.50
N ARG A 151 16.06 6.79 0.69
CA ARG A 151 14.71 7.14 1.19
C ARG A 151 14.54 8.57 1.66
N ASN A 152 15.64 9.24 2.06
CA ASN A 152 15.62 10.58 2.63
C ASN A 152 16.64 11.50 1.97
N TYR A 153 16.42 12.81 2.13
CA TYR A 153 17.20 13.87 1.52
C TYR A 153 18.70 13.74 1.82
N GLN A 154 19.05 13.56 3.10
CA GLN A 154 20.44 13.53 3.54
C GLN A 154 21.22 12.39 2.89
N ASN A 155 20.58 11.22 2.72
CA ASN A 155 21.24 10.11 2.06
C ASN A 155 21.31 10.28 0.54
N VAL A 156 20.26 10.85 -0.09
CA VAL A 156 20.31 11.15 -1.53
C VAL A 156 21.44 12.12 -1.83
N VAL A 157 21.53 13.24 -1.10
CA VAL A 157 22.59 14.24 -1.29
C VAL A 157 23.98 13.64 -1.08
N ARG A 158 24.14 12.72 -0.10
CA ARG A 158 25.43 12.04 0.14
C ARG A 158 25.91 11.20 -1.05
N HIS A 159 24.98 10.68 -1.86
CA HIS A 159 25.25 9.75 -2.96
C HIS A 159 24.87 10.32 -4.32
N ILE A 160 24.66 11.63 -4.44
CA ILE A 160 24.04 12.21 -5.63
C ILE A 160 24.91 12.06 -6.88
N ASP A 161 26.23 12.20 -6.75
CA ASP A 161 27.16 12.06 -7.86
C ASP A 161 27.11 10.64 -8.44
N ASP A 162 27.07 9.63 -7.57
CA ASP A 162 26.90 8.23 -7.95
C ASP A 162 25.53 8.02 -8.63
N VAL A 163 24.46 8.56 -8.05
CA VAL A 163 23.10 8.42 -8.59
C VAL A 163 23.00 9.02 -10.00
N VAL A 164 23.50 10.23 -10.22
CA VAL A 164 23.50 10.89 -11.54
C VAL A 164 24.32 10.07 -12.52
N SER A 165 25.56 9.70 -12.16
CA SER A 165 26.43 8.93 -13.04
C SER A 165 25.80 7.60 -13.47
N GLU A 166 25.19 6.85 -12.55
CA GLU A 166 24.60 5.54 -12.84
C GLU A 166 23.32 5.67 -13.71
N ILE A 167 22.55 6.75 -13.55
CA ILE A 167 21.40 7.05 -14.42
C ILE A 167 21.88 7.43 -15.82
N ASP A 168 22.90 8.29 -15.93
CA ASP A 168 23.41 8.81 -17.20
C ASP A 168 24.03 7.71 -18.07
N ILE A 169 24.73 6.76 -17.45
CA ILE A 169 25.29 5.61 -18.18
C ILE A 169 24.27 4.48 -18.39
N GLY A 170 23.05 4.62 -17.86
CA GLY A 170 21.98 3.64 -18.00
C GLY A 170 22.22 2.31 -17.28
N SER A 171 23.10 2.29 -16.28
CA SER A 171 23.36 1.09 -15.45
C SER A 171 22.25 0.87 -14.41
N MET A 172 21.50 1.92 -14.07
CA MET A 172 20.37 1.87 -13.15
C MET A 172 19.04 2.19 -13.85
N PRO A 173 17.98 1.40 -13.58
CA PRO A 173 17.96 0.23 -12.71
C PRO A 173 18.59 -1.00 -13.39
N PRO A 174 19.11 -1.96 -12.61
CA PRO A 174 19.77 -3.14 -13.16
C PRO A 174 18.77 -3.98 -13.96
N LEU A 175 19.26 -4.68 -14.98
CA LEU A 175 18.45 -5.56 -15.81
C LEU A 175 18.23 -6.93 -15.13
N ASP A 176 17.13 -7.59 -15.46
CA ASP A 176 16.88 -8.99 -15.13
C ASP A 176 17.63 -9.94 -16.10
N ARG A 177 17.38 -11.25 -15.98
CA ARG A 177 18.03 -12.25 -16.86
C ARG A 177 17.56 -12.17 -18.31
N GLN A 178 16.45 -11.48 -18.55
CA GLN A 178 15.81 -11.28 -19.84
C GLN A 178 16.19 -9.92 -20.45
N GLY A 179 17.01 -9.12 -19.76
CA GLY A 179 17.41 -7.79 -20.20
C GLY A 179 16.37 -6.70 -19.92
N ASN A 180 15.34 -6.96 -19.11
CA ASN A 180 14.35 -5.96 -18.74
C ASN A 180 14.78 -5.17 -17.49
N PRO A 181 14.49 -3.86 -17.43
CA PRO A 181 14.70 -3.06 -16.22
C PRO A 181 13.95 -3.64 -15.01
N ARG A 182 14.63 -3.80 -13.87
CA ARG A 182 13.99 -4.29 -12.62
C ARG A 182 13.15 -3.24 -11.89
N ALA A 183 13.24 -1.98 -12.32
CA ALA A 183 12.40 -0.89 -11.85
C ALA A 183 11.97 -0.02 -13.04
N PRO A 184 10.94 0.83 -12.89
CA PRO A 184 10.54 1.76 -13.95
C PRO A 184 11.70 2.69 -14.32
N LEU A 185 11.97 2.84 -15.63
CA LEU A 185 12.92 3.83 -16.12
C LEU A 185 12.35 5.24 -15.94
N PRO A 186 13.13 6.20 -15.39
CA PRO A 186 12.74 7.60 -15.38
C PRO A 186 12.55 8.15 -16.80
N SER A 187 11.63 9.10 -16.98
CA SER A 187 11.52 9.81 -18.26
C SER A 187 12.65 10.84 -18.42
N VAL A 188 12.85 11.31 -19.65
CA VAL A 188 13.84 12.36 -19.94
C VAL A 188 13.55 13.65 -19.15
N GLU A 189 12.28 14.01 -18.97
CA GLU A 189 11.90 15.17 -18.16
C GLU A 189 12.31 15.01 -16.69
N VAL A 190 12.15 13.81 -16.13
CA VAL A 190 12.55 13.50 -14.74
C VAL A 190 14.06 13.56 -14.59
N ILE A 191 14.82 13.05 -15.56
CA ILE A 191 16.30 13.11 -15.57
C ILE A 191 16.76 14.57 -15.66
N ASN A 192 16.15 15.37 -16.55
CA ASN A 192 16.48 16.80 -16.66
C ASN A 192 16.17 17.56 -15.37
N ALA A 193 15.06 17.24 -14.70
CA ALA A 193 14.73 17.83 -13.40
C ALA A 193 15.73 17.43 -12.31
N LEU A 194 16.27 16.21 -12.36
CA LEU A 194 17.35 15.76 -11.47
C LEU A 194 18.62 16.58 -11.68
N HIS A 195 19.08 16.74 -12.93
CA HIS A 195 20.28 17.53 -13.23
C HIS A 195 20.10 18.99 -12.82
N LEU A 196 18.96 19.59 -13.15
CA LEU A 196 18.66 20.96 -12.74
C LEU A 196 18.62 21.12 -11.21
N TRP A 197 18.15 20.11 -10.47
CA TRP A 197 18.16 20.12 -9.01
C TRP A 197 19.60 20.08 -8.46
N VAL A 198 20.46 19.26 -9.05
CA VAL A 198 21.90 19.19 -8.70
C VAL A 198 22.60 20.51 -8.99
N ASP A 199 22.41 21.06 -10.20
CA ASP A 199 23.02 22.33 -10.64
C ASP A 199 22.61 23.52 -9.75
N ASN A 200 21.40 23.49 -9.20
CA ASN A 200 20.88 24.51 -8.28
C ASN A 200 21.34 24.33 -6.82
N GLY A 201 22.29 23.42 -6.54
CA GLY A 201 22.80 23.17 -5.20
C GLY A 201 21.87 22.31 -4.34
N MET A 202 21.03 21.49 -4.98
CA MET A 202 20.15 20.51 -4.34
C MET A 202 19.18 21.08 -3.30
N PRO A 203 18.35 22.09 -3.64
CA PRO A 203 17.38 22.64 -2.68
C PRO A 203 16.36 21.58 -2.23
N GLN A 204 16.04 21.57 -0.93
CA GLN A 204 15.07 20.62 -0.37
C GLN A 204 13.63 20.88 -0.86
#